data_AF-A0A6M1PSN2-F1
#
_entry.id   AF-A0A6M1PSN2-F1
#
_cell.length_a   1.000
_cell.length_b   1.000
_cell.length_c   1.000
_cell.angle_alpha   90.00
_cell.angle_beta   90.00
_cell.angle_gamma   90.00
#
_symmetry.space_group_name_H-M   'P 1'
#
loop_
_entity.id
_entity.type
_entity.pdbx_description
1 polymer ?
#
loop_
_entity_poly.entity_id
_entity_poly.type
_entity_poly.pdbx_seq_one_letter_code
_entity_poly.pdbx_strand_id
1 'polypeptide(L)'
;MKSRYLATISLVVMACGFLLTLFLPDNLAVELLRGGFEAGLVGGIADWFAVTALFRYPLGLRIPHTSLLLKNRDKIAGSLISAMENELLNKQSIENKLRGIRFIQIGSSMLTRFFSRKKNRTEMLERLAALVSRIPAEKVLPHLQSALAGYVRSADLKEAADTVVTRLVHDGRDKDALDYGLGQAAVWLGRAETKTMLGQLASSKLAEVKLGGFKGVAFQAFVGFVDEEMLGELLQNMLLSALHDIRDEDSVYRETIIREIRVALFQLVNDEERMNSLRDWAAAELEGEAAGAFLLARLEDMRGRALVLLEQDRARGGRGLFAAYALLARRIAGEREWVSELEGRIRLSLLAFAEANHYRIGVLVKENLDKMDDATLVAMLEEKVGKDLQWIRVNGAVCGFAVGLVLSAIQWISLG
;
A
#
# COMPACT_ATOMS: atom_id res chain seq x y z
N MET A 1 25.95 32.74 -30.30
CA MET A 1 25.64 33.98 -31.06
C MET A 1 26.46 34.19 -32.33
N LYS A 2 27.69 33.67 -32.48
CA LYS A 2 28.54 34.00 -33.65
C LYS A 2 28.31 33.20 -34.95
N SER A 3 27.58 32.08 -34.95
CA SER A 3 27.43 31.25 -36.17
C SER A 3 26.35 31.76 -37.13
N ARG A 4 25.36 32.52 -36.63
CA ARG A 4 24.11 32.79 -37.34
C ARG A 4 24.27 33.53 -38.67
N TYR A 5 25.38 34.25 -38.82
CA TYR A 5 25.70 35.06 -40.00
C TYR A 5 26.83 34.47 -40.86
N LEU A 6 27.47 33.36 -40.47
CA LEU A 6 28.65 32.83 -41.17
C LEU A 6 28.35 32.45 -42.62
N ALA A 7 27.20 31.80 -42.86
CA ALA A 7 26.78 31.44 -44.21
C ALA A 7 26.52 32.69 -45.08
N THR A 8 25.88 33.72 -44.52
CA THR A 8 25.62 34.98 -45.22
C THR A 8 26.92 35.73 -45.52
N ILE A 9 27.84 35.77 -44.56
CA ILE A 9 29.15 36.41 -44.73
C ILE A 9 29.96 35.68 -45.80
N SER A 10 30.01 34.35 -45.79
CA SER A 10 30.70 33.56 -46.81
C SER A 10 30.15 33.85 -48.21
N LEU A 11 28.81 33.90 -48.36
CA LEU A 11 28.17 34.20 -49.63
C LEU A 11 28.48 35.63 -50.11
N VAL A 12 28.46 36.61 -49.21
CA VAL A 12 28.81 38.01 -49.52
C VAL A 12 30.28 38.11 -49.92
N VAL A 13 31.18 37.40 -49.25
CA VAL A 13 32.61 37.36 -49.61
C VAL A 13 32.79 36.77 -51.00
N MET A 14 32.10 35.68 -51.35
CA MET A 14 32.15 35.09 -52.69
C MET A 14 31.60 36.05 -53.76
N ALA A 15 30.47 36.70 -53.49
CA ALA A 15 29.86 37.66 -54.41
C ALA A 15 30.75 38.90 -54.63
N CYS A 16 31.30 39.48 -53.56
CA CYS A 16 32.21 40.61 -53.65
C CYS A 16 33.53 40.21 -54.33
N GLY A 17 34.07 39.02 -54.03
CA GLY A 17 35.26 38.49 -54.70
C GLY A 17 35.05 38.37 -56.21
N PHE A 18 33.92 37.80 -56.63
CA PHE A 18 33.55 37.70 -58.04
C PHE A 18 33.41 39.09 -58.70
N LEU A 19 32.66 40.00 -58.08
CA LEU A 19 32.47 41.36 -58.61
C LEU A 19 33.78 42.13 -58.73
N LEU A 20 34.68 42.03 -57.74
CA LEU A 20 36.00 42.65 -57.80
C LEU A 20 36.80 42.09 -58.97
N THR A 21 36.81 40.77 -59.18
CA THR A 21 37.53 40.17 -60.31
C THR A 21 37.05 40.64 -61.69
N LEU A 22 35.83 41.19 -61.82
CA LEU A 22 35.34 41.78 -63.08
C LEU A 22 35.98 43.13 -63.44
N PHE A 23 36.57 43.84 -62.46
CA PHE A 23 37.18 45.16 -62.67
C PHE A 23 38.72 45.11 -62.67
N LEU A 24 39.32 43.94 -62.46
CA LEU A 24 40.77 43.75 -62.52
C LEU A 24 41.22 43.41 -63.96
N PRO A 25 42.48 43.74 -64.33
CA PRO A 25 43.03 43.39 -65.64
C PRO A 25 43.16 41.87 -65.83
N ASP A 26 42.85 41.40 -67.04
CA ASP A 26 42.88 39.98 -67.40
C ASP A 26 44.28 39.40 -67.29
N ASN A 27 44.50 38.59 -66.25
CA ASN A 27 45.71 37.79 -66.05
C ASN A 27 45.32 36.41 -65.51
N LEU A 28 46.23 35.43 -65.61
CA LEU A 28 45.99 34.04 -65.18
C LEU A 28 45.42 33.95 -63.76
N ALA A 29 45.97 34.72 -62.82
CA ALA A 29 45.56 34.68 -61.43
C ALA A 29 44.13 35.22 -61.25
N VAL A 30 43.76 36.27 -61.98
CA VAL A 30 42.42 36.88 -61.97
C VAL A 30 41.41 35.94 -62.61
N GLU A 31 41.75 35.25 -63.71
CA GLU A 31 40.86 34.30 -64.38
C GLU A 31 40.58 33.06 -63.51
N LEU A 32 41.62 32.52 -62.87
CA LEU A 32 41.47 31.43 -61.90
C LEU A 32 40.59 31.86 -60.73
N LEU A 33 40.92 33.00 -60.09
CA LEU A 33 40.14 33.50 -58.96
C LEU A 33 38.70 33.82 -59.34
N ARG A 34 38.46 34.37 -60.54
CA ARG A 34 37.12 34.66 -61.05
C ARG A 34 36.28 33.39 -61.14
N GLY A 35 36.80 32.33 -61.75
CA GLY A 35 36.08 31.05 -61.85
C GLY A 35 35.90 30.38 -60.49
N GLY A 36 36.87 30.51 -59.58
CA GLY A 36 36.72 30.14 -58.18
C GLY A 36 35.56 30.89 -57.51
N PHE A 37 35.57 32.22 -57.52
CA PHE A 37 34.51 33.02 -56.89
C PHE A 37 33.15 32.81 -57.53
N GLU A 38 33.08 32.64 -58.86
CA GLU A 38 31.84 32.34 -59.59
C GLU A 38 31.25 30.99 -59.16
N ALA A 39 32.04 29.92 -59.21
CA ALA A 39 31.60 28.59 -58.82
C ALA A 39 31.30 28.50 -57.31
N GLY A 40 32.05 29.22 -56.48
CA GLY A 40 31.79 29.35 -55.04
C GLY A 40 30.50 30.11 -54.73
N LEU A 41 30.19 31.17 -55.49
CA LEU A 41 28.93 31.90 -55.39
C LEU A 41 27.75 30.99 -55.80
N VAL A 42 27.87 30.31 -56.94
CA VAL A 42 26.84 29.36 -57.42
C VAL A 42 26.63 28.23 -56.41
N GLY A 43 27.71 27.63 -55.89
CA GLY A 43 27.64 26.57 -54.87
C GLY A 43 26.97 27.06 -53.57
N GLY A 44 27.31 28.26 -53.11
CA GLY A 44 26.68 28.86 -51.93
C GLY A 44 25.19 29.15 -52.11
N ILE A 45 24.77 29.63 -53.29
CA ILE A 45 23.35 29.85 -53.63
C ILE A 45 22.60 28.52 -53.76
N ALA A 46 23.21 27.51 -54.38
CA ALA A 46 22.61 26.19 -54.56
C ALA A 46 22.33 25.51 -53.20
N ASP A 47 23.29 25.54 -52.29
CA ASP A 47 23.10 24.98 -50.94
C ASP A 47 22.13 25.83 -50.10
N TRP A 48 22.11 27.15 -50.27
CA TRP A 48 21.07 27.98 -49.67
C TRP A 48 19.68 27.57 -50.15
N PHE A 49 19.52 27.36 -51.45
CA PHE A 49 18.26 26.91 -52.05
C PHE A 49 17.87 25.53 -51.52
N ALA A 50 18.78 24.55 -51.52
CA ALA A 50 18.52 23.19 -51.05
C ALA A 50 18.12 23.16 -49.57
N VAL A 51 18.86 23.86 -48.70
CA VAL A 51 18.52 23.95 -47.27
C VAL A 51 17.20 24.67 -47.07
N THR A 52 16.95 25.78 -47.78
CA THR A 52 15.68 26.50 -47.65
C THR A 52 14.51 25.64 -48.14
N ALA A 53 14.69 24.92 -49.24
CA ALA A 53 13.71 23.98 -49.80
C ALA A 53 13.43 22.77 -48.89
N LEU A 54 14.33 22.42 -47.96
CA LEU A 54 14.05 21.38 -46.97
C LEU A 54 12.97 21.83 -45.97
N PHE A 55 13.02 23.09 -45.53
CA PHE A 55 12.16 23.64 -44.47
C PHE A 55 10.97 24.44 -44.97
N ARG A 56 11.08 25.15 -46.10
CA ARG A 56 10.11 26.14 -46.59
C ARG A 56 10.12 26.24 -48.11
N TYR A 57 9.22 27.06 -48.65
CA TYR A 57 9.24 27.46 -50.06
C TYR A 57 10.29 28.56 -50.30
N PRO A 58 11.35 28.32 -51.10
CA PRO A 58 12.34 29.35 -51.41
C PRO A 58 11.69 30.52 -52.15
N LEU A 59 12.01 31.76 -51.74
CA LEU A 59 11.42 33.01 -52.26
C LEU A 59 9.87 33.07 -52.17
N GLY A 60 9.23 32.19 -51.38
CA GLY A 60 7.77 32.07 -51.30
C GLY A 60 7.12 31.39 -52.53
N LEU A 61 7.90 30.90 -53.48
CA LEU A 61 7.40 30.26 -54.70
C LEU A 61 7.19 28.76 -54.46
N ARG A 62 6.01 28.24 -54.83
CA ARG A 62 5.64 26.82 -54.70
C ARG A 62 6.29 25.96 -55.80
N ILE A 63 7.61 25.81 -55.73
CA ILE A 63 8.37 24.98 -56.66
C ILE A 63 8.12 23.49 -56.33
N PRO A 64 7.95 22.60 -57.34
CA PRO A 64 7.85 21.16 -57.11
C PRO A 64 9.02 20.62 -56.27
N HIS A 65 8.77 19.64 -55.41
CA HIS A 65 9.80 19.01 -54.56
C HIS A 65 10.50 19.93 -53.55
N THR A 66 9.89 21.05 -53.17
CA THR A 66 10.32 21.90 -52.05
C THR A 66 9.41 21.71 -50.83
N SER A 67 9.79 22.26 -49.68
CA SER A 67 9.11 22.10 -48.40
C SER A 67 9.00 20.63 -47.94
N LEU A 68 10.08 19.84 -48.14
CA LEU A 68 10.05 18.38 -47.96
C LEU A 68 9.68 17.94 -46.54
N LEU A 69 10.11 18.67 -45.51
CA LEU A 69 9.78 18.35 -44.11
C LEU A 69 8.31 18.58 -43.79
N LEU A 70 7.75 19.71 -44.22
CA LEU A 70 6.33 20.03 -44.04
C LEU A 70 5.44 19.06 -44.81
N LYS A 71 5.81 18.76 -46.06
CA LYS A 71 5.05 17.81 -46.91
C LYS A 71 5.02 16.38 -46.35
N ASN A 72 6.05 15.98 -45.61
CA ASN A 72 6.14 14.65 -44.98
C ASN A 72 5.95 14.69 -43.45
N ARG A 73 5.39 15.77 -42.91
CA ARG A 73 5.20 15.97 -41.45
C ARG A 73 4.59 14.76 -40.78
N ASP A 74 3.46 14.29 -41.27
CA ASP A 74 2.71 13.19 -40.64
C ASP A 74 3.48 11.87 -40.70
N LYS A 75 4.22 11.64 -41.80
CA LYS A 75 5.08 10.46 -41.95
C LYS A 75 6.25 10.49 -40.96
N ILE A 76 6.92 11.63 -40.85
CA ILE A 76 8.04 11.81 -39.91
C ILE A 76 7.55 11.69 -38.47
N ALA A 77 6.45 12.34 -38.13
CA ALA A 77 5.83 12.25 -36.81
C ALA A 77 5.46 10.81 -36.47
N GLY A 78 4.79 10.10 -37.39
CA GLY A 78 4.44 8.69 -37.22
C GLY A 78 5.65 7.78 -37.02
N SER A 79 6.72 7.97 -37.79
CA SER A 79 7.96 7.21 -37.62
C SER A 79 8.65 7.50 -36.28
N LEU A 80 8.70 8.75 -35.84
CA LEU A 80 9.28 9.13 -34.54
C LEU A 80 8.48 8.56 -33.37
N ILE A 81 7.15 8.62 -33.45
CA ILE A 81 6.26 8.03 -32.44
C ILE A 81 6.47 6.52 -32.39
N SER A 82 6.46 5.85 -33.55
CA SER A 82 6.70 4.40 -33.63
C SER A 82 8.06 4.00 -33.09
N ALA A 83 9.12 4.75 -33.40
CA ALA A 83 10.45 4.48 -32.86
C ALA A 83 10.50 4.70 -31.34
N MET A 84 9.84 5.75 -30.84
CA MET A 84 9.75 6.01 -29.41
C MET A 84 9.02 4.88 -28.67
N GLU A 85 7.89 4.41 -29.20
CA GLU A 85 7.08 3.34 -28.61
C GLU A 85 7.77 1.98 -28.68
N ASN A 86 8.30 1.61 -29.85
CA ASN A 86 8.75 0.25 -30.12
C ASN A 86 10.27 0.05 -29.93
N GLU A 87 11.08 1.09 -30.06
CA GLU A 87 12.54 0.98 -29.99
C GLU A 87 13.11 1.60 -28.70
N LEU A 88 12.64 2.78 -28.30
CA LEU A 88 13.21 3.52 -27.15
C LEU A 88 12.53 3.19 -25.82
N LEU A 89 11.21 3.02 -25.81
CA LEU A 89 10.41 2.73 -24.61
C LEU A 89 9.95 1.27 -24.56
N ASN A 90 10.68 0.37 -25.23
CA ASN A 90 10.37 -1.04 -25.17
C ASN A 90 10.56 -1.61 -23.76
N LYS A 91 9.91 -2.75 -23.52
CA LYS A 91 9.94 -3.48 -22.25
C LYS A 91 11.36 -3.66 -21.69
N GLN A 92 12.30 -4.08 -22.53
CA GLN A 92 13.69 -4.35 -22.11
C GLN A 92 14.41 -3.08 -21.65
N SER A 93 14.21 -1.96 -22.33
CA SER A 93 14.81 -0.67 -21.98
C SER A 93 14.26 -0.15 -20.64
N ILE A 94 12.94 -0.27 -20.43
CA ILE A 94 12.29 0.09 -19.17
C ILE A 94 12.78 -0.82 -18.05
N GLU A 95 12.82 -2.13 -18.27
CA GLU A 95 13.30 -3.10 -17.29
C GLU A 95 14.74 -2.83 -16.86
N ASN A 96 15.64 -2.65 -17.81
CA ASN A 96 17.03 -2.34 -17.53
C ASN A 96 17.16 -1.05 -16.72
N LYS A 97 16.33 -0.04 -17.00
CA LYS A 97 16.33 1.20 -16.23
C LYS A 97 15.79 1.00 -14.81
N LEU A 98 14.70 0.24 -14.64
CA LEU A 98 14.08 -0.03 -13.34
C LEU A 98 14.94 -0.93 -12.45
N ARG A 99 15.79 -1.80 -13.02
CA ARG A 99 16.76 -2.60 -12.25
C ARG A 99 17.76 -1.75 -11.47
N GLY A 100 18.16 -0.60 -12.01
CA GLY A 100 19.08 0.33 -11.36
C GLY A 100 18.45 1.21 -10.27
N ILE A 101 17.13 1.19 -10.11
CA ILE A 101 16.42 2.06 -9.16
C ILE A 101 16.16 1.30 -7.85
N ARG A 102 16.57 1.91 -6.73
CA ARG A 102 16.28 1.44 -5.37
C ARG A 102 15.05 2.15 -4.81
N PHE A 103 13.86 1.66 -5.15
CA PHE A 103 12.56 2.27 -4.80
C PHE A 103 12.37 2.41 -3.29
N ILE A 104 12.73 1.38 -2.52
CA ILE A 104 12.55 1.41 -1.06
C ILE A 104 13.46 2.47 -0.42
N GLN A 105 14.67 2.66 -0.94
CA GLN A 105 15.58 3.69 -0.46
C GLN A 105 15.07 5.11 -0.80
N ILE A 106 14.58 5.31 -2.03
CA ILE A 106 13.99 6.58 -2.44
C ILE A 106 12.75 6.89 -1.58
N GLY A 107 11.84 5.92 -1.43
CA GLY A 107 10.63 6.05 -0.62
C GLY A 107 10.93 6.31 0.85
N SER A 108 11.87 5.56 1.45
CA SER A 108 12.24 5.74 2.86
C SER A 108 12.91 7.10 3.11
N SER A 109 13.78 7.57 2.22
CA SER A 109 14.38 8.90 2.33
C SER A 109 13.36 10.03 2.20
N MET A 110 12.39 9.89 1.28
CA MET A 110 11.30 10.83 1.11
C MET A 110 10.38 10.87 2.33
N LEU A 111 10.00 9.71 2.87
CA LEU A 111 9.23 9.60 4.10
C LEU A 111 9.98 10.15 5.31
N THR A 112 11.28 9.86 5.43
CA THR A 112 12.11 10.39 6.52
C THR A 112 12.13 11.91 6.45
N ARG A 113 12.33 12.49 5.26
CA ARG A 113 12.29 13.95 5.06
C ARG A 113 10.91 14.54 5.36
N PHE A 114 9.84 13.82 5.02
CA PHE A 114 8.47 14.22 5.33
C PHE A 114 8.25 14.28 6.85
N PHE A 115 8.54 13.20 7.59
CA PHE A 115 8.38 13.16 9.05
C PHE A 115 9.45 13.96 9.81
N SER A 116 10.57 14.33 9.20
CA SER A 116 11.55 15.22 9.85
C SER A 116 11.01 16.65 10.05
N ARG A 117 10.05 17.09 9.23
CA ARG A 117 9.49 18.44 9.30
C ARG A 117 8.38 18.51 10.36
N LYS A 118 8.51 19.41 11.34
CA LYS A 118 7.51 19.65 12.38
C LYS A 118 6.10 19.87 11.80
N LYS A 119 5.98 20.75 10.79
CA LYS A 119 4.70 21.08 10.13
C LYS A 119 3.98 19.83 9.61
N ASN A 120 4.70 18.96 8.89
CA ASN A 120 4.13 17.75 8.29
C ASN A 120 3.64 16.78 9.36
N ARG A 121 4.41 16.62 10.45
CA ARG A 121 3.99 15.76 11.58
C ARG A 121 2.75 16.29 12.27
N THR A 122 2.69 17.59 12.55
CA THR A 122 1.53 18.19 13.23
C THR A 122 0.29 18.12 12.35
N GLU A 123 0.42 18.33 11.03
CA GLU A 123 -0.69 18.21 10.08
C GLU A 123 -1.14 16.74 9.93
N MET A 124 -0.22 15.78 9.93
CA MET A 124 -0.55 14.36 9.93
C MET A 124 -1.32 13.95 11.19
N LEU A 125 -0.87 14.41 12.37
CA LEU A 125 -1.54 14.15 13.64
C LEU A 125 -2.95 14.74 13.68
N GLU A 126 -3.14 15.95 13.15
CA GLU A 126 -4.45 16.57 13.00
C GLU A 126 -5.38 15.75 12.09
N ARG A 127 -4.88 15.29 10.94
CA ARG A 127 -5.65 14.42 10.03
C ARG A 127 -5.98 13.08 10.68
N LEU A 128 -5.05 12.49 11.42
CA LEU A 128 -5.29 11.24 12.16
C LEU A 128 -6.33 11.43 13.26
N ALA A 129 -6.23 12.52 14.04
CA ALA A 129 -7.21 12.83 15.07
C ALA A 129 -8.61 13.05 14.46
N ALA A 130 -8.70 13.77 13.34
CA ALA A 130 -9.95 13.98 12.63
C ALA A 130 -10.54 12.69 12.05
N LEU A 131 -9.71 11.74 11.59
CA LEU A 131 -10.16 10.43 11.14
C LEU A 131 -10.69 9.59 12.32
N VAL A 132 -9.93 9.51 13.41
CA VAL A 132 -10.33 8.77 14.62
C VAL A 132 -11.61 9.34 15.23
N SER A 133 -11.80 10.66 15.21
CA SER A 133 -13.02 11.28 15.73
C SER A 133 -14.25 11.02 14.86
N ARG A 134 -14.06 10.87 13.53
CA ARG A 134 -15.15 10.69 12.56
C ARG A 134 -15.61 9.25 12.40
N ILE A 135 -14.82 8.27 12.81
CA ILE A 135 -15.20 6.86 12.74
C ILE A 135 -16.09 6.57 13.97
N PRO A 136 -17.40 6.31 13.78
CA PRO A 136 -18.29 5.95 14.86
C PRO A 136 -17.97 4.53 15.35
N ALA A 137 -17.91 4.32 16.67
CA ALA A 137 -17.57 3.03 17.25
C ALA A 137 -18.61 1.96 16.91
N GLU A 138 -19.87 2.35 16.69
CA GLU A 138 -20.97 1.48 16.31
C GLU A 138 -20.77 0.82 14.94
N LYS A 139 -20.05 1.48 14.02
CA LYS A 139 -19.70 0.87 12.72
C LYS A 139 -18.53 -0.09 12.82
N VAL A 140 -17.65 0.10 13.80
CA VAL A 140 -16.49 -0.77 14.04
C VAL A 140 -16.91 -2.01 14.82
N LEU A 141 -17.90 -1.89 15.70
CA LEU A 141 -18.33 -2.93 16.62
C LEU A 141 -18.63 -4.28 15.94
N PRO A 142 -19.45 -4.37 14.86
CA PRO A 142 -19.75 -5.67 14.22
C PRO A 142 -18.51 -6.33 13.63
N HIS A 143 -17.60 -5.53 13.06
CA HIS A 143 -16.34 -6.04 12.52
C HIS A 143 -15.41 -6.53 13.63
N LEU A 144 -15.36 -5.82 14.76
CA LEU A 144 -14.59 -6.23 15.92
C LEU A 144 -15.15 -7.51 16.53
N GLN A 145 -16.47 -7.61 16.72
CA GLN A 145 -17.14 -8.81 17.25
C GLN A 145 -16.85 -10.02 16.36
N SER A 146 -17.04 -9.88 15.04
CA SER A 146 -16.76 -10.95 14.09
C SER A 146 -15.28 -11.35 14.08
N ALA A 147 -14.36 -10.38 14.15
CA ALA A 147 -12.92 -10.65 14.22
C ALA A 147 -12.53 -11.38 15.53
N LEU A 148 -13.09 -10.97 16.67
CA LEU A 148 -12.85 -11.61 17.96
C LEU A 148 -13.45 -13.02 18.01
N ALA A 149 -14.68 -13.20 17.54
CA ALA A 149 -15.31 -14.51 17.43
C ALA A 149 -14.53 -15.45 16.50
N GLY A 150 -14.08 -14.95 15.34
CA GLY A 150 -13.21 -15.69 14.42
C GLY A 150 -11.86 -16.07 15.03
N TYR A 151 -11.26 -15.17 15.82
CA TYR A 151 -10.03 -15.47 16.57
C TYR A 151 -10.26 -16.55 17.62
N VAL A 152 -11.33 -16.46 18.43
CA VAL A 152 -11.68 -17.49 19.43
C VAL A 152 -11.92 -18.85 18.78
N ARG A 153 -12.61 -18.89 17.63
CA ARG A 153 -12.85 -20.13 16.87
C ARG A 153 -11.58 -20.76 16.31
N SER A 154 -10.54 -19.98 16.01
CA SER A 154 -9.30 -20.46 15.37
C SER A 154 -8.09 -20.60 16.30
N ALA A 155 -8.04 -19.89 17.42
CA ALA A 155 -6.90 -19.88 18.34
C ALA A 155 -6.78 -21.17 19.13
N ASP A 156 -5.60 -21.78 19.32
CA ASP A 156 -5.50 -22.95 20.21
C ASP A 156 -5.74 -22.53 21.68
N LEU A 157 -6.99 -22.69 22.15
CA LEU A 157 -7.38 -22.30 23.49
C LEU A 157 -6.88 -23.28 24.55
N LYS A 158 -6.27 -24.43 24.19
CA LYS A 158 -5.85 -25.43 25.18
C LYS A 158 -4.79 -24.88 26.12
N GLU A 159 -3.71 -24.30 25.58
CA GLU A 159 -2.63 -23.72 26.40
C GLU A 159 -3.10 -22.52 27.22
N ALA A 160 -3.95 -21.68 26.61
CA ALA A 160 -4.54 -20.54 27.30
C ALA A 160 -5.46 -20.97 28.44
N ALA A 161 -6.31 -21.98 28.21
CA ALA A 161 -7.22 -22.52 29.21
C ALA A 161 -6.45 -23.22 30.34
N ASP A 162 -5.40 -23.98 30.02
CA ASP A 162 -4.52 -24.61 31.02
C ASP A 162 -3.84 -23.55 31.91
N THR A 163 -3.32 -22.49 31.30
CA THR A 163 -2.72 -21.36 32.03
C THR A 163 -3.74 -20.69 32.95
N VAL A 164 -4.96 -20.46 32.46
CA VAL A 164 -6.04 -19.83 33.24
C VAL A 164 -6.48 -20.74 34.38
N VAL A 165 -6.74 -22.03 34.13
CA VAL A 165 -7.15 -23.00 35.15
C VAL A 165 -6.07 -23.14 36.22
N THR A 166 -4.81 -23.28 35.83
CA THR A 166 -3.68 -23.38 36.76
C THR A 166 -3.59 -22.14 37.64
N ARG A 167 -3.75 -20.94 37.06
CA ARG A 167 -3.75 -19.68 37.82
C ARG A 167 -4.94 -19.58 38.77
N LEU A 168 -6.13 -19.96 38.34
CA LEU A 168 -7.34 -19.94 39.18
C LEU A 168 -7.18 -20.87 40.39
N VAL A 169 -6.64 -22.07 40.18
CA VAL A 169 -6.38 -23.05 41.25
C VAL A 169 -5.27 -22.58 42.19
N HIS A 170 -4.20 -21.99 41.66
CA HIS A 170 -3.10 -21.44 42.45
C HIS A 170 -3.56 -20.25 43.32
N ASP A 171 -4.34 -19.34 42.74
CA ASP A 171 -4.86 -18.15 43.42
C ASP A 171 -6.03 -18.46 44.37
N GLY A 172 -6.40 -19.75 44.51
CA GLY A 172 -7.46 -20.21 45.41
C GLY A 172 -8.88 -19.84 44.98
N ARG A 173 -9.08 -19.44 43.72
CA ARG A 173 -10.39 -18.99 43.21
C ARG A 173 -11.41 -20.12 43.08
N ASP A 174 -10.94 -21.34 42.96
CA ASP A 174 -11.75 -22.56 43.05
C ASP A 174 -12.41 -22.70 44.43
N LYS A 175 -11.68 -22.33 45.49
CA LYS A 175 -12.20 -22.29 46.86
C LYS A 175 -13.24 -21.18 47.03
N ASP A 176 -12.92 -19.97 46.57
CA ASP A 176 -13.84 -18.82 46.63
C ASP A 176 -15.17 -19.13 45.89
N ALA A 177 -15.08 -19.77 44.73
CA ALA A 177 -16.25 -20.17 43.94
C ALA A 177 -17.09 -21.23 44.66
N LEU A 178 -16.45 -22.21 45.30
CA LEU A 178 -17.13 -23.20 46.13
C LEU A 178 -17.85 -22.53 47.31
N ASP A 179 -17.16 -21.63 48.03
CA ASP A 179 -17.72 -20.94 49.20
C ASP A 179 -18.93 -20.07 48.81
N TYR A 180 -18.86 -19.39 47.66
CA TYR A 180 -20.00 -18.67 47.08
C TYR A 180 -21.17 -19.61 46.76
N GLY A 181 -20.90 -20.75 46.12
CA GLY A 181 -21.91 -21.75 45.78
C GLY A 181 -22.59 -22.37 47.00
N LEU A 182 -21.81 -22.74 48.01
CA LEU A 182 -22.32 -23.24 49.30
C LEU A 182 -23.17 -22.20 50.02
N GLY A 183 -22.77 -20.92 49.96
CA GLY A 183 -23.56 -19.81 50.49
C GLY A 183 -24.94 -19.68 49.82
N GLN A 184 -24.99 -19.75 48.49
CA GLN A 184 -26.26 -19.73 47.74
C GLN A 184 -27.11 -20.98 48.03
N ALA A 185 -26.49 -22.16 48.13
CA ALA A 185 -27.18 -23.39 48.47
C ALA A 185 -27.81 -23.32 49.88
N ALA A 186 -27.11 -22.75 50.86
CA ALA A 186 -27.64 -22.57 52.21
C ALA A 186 -28.83 -21.59 52.22
N VAL A 187 -28.75 -20.47 51.48
CA VAL A 187 -29.85 -19.52 51.34
C VAL A 187 -31.07 -20.17 50.67
N TRP A 188 -30.85 -20.98 49.64
CA TRP A 188 -31.91 -21.69 48.95
C TRP A 188 -32.56 -22.76 49.85
N LEU A 189 -31.76 -23.55 50.57
CA LEU A 189 -32.25 -24.54 51.52
C LEU A 189 -33.00 -23.93 52.69
N GLY A 190 -32.63 -22.73 53.15
CA GLY A 190 -33.31 -22.04 54.25
C GLY A 190 -34.71 -21.51 53.93
N ARG A 191 -35.17 -21.59 52.67
CA ARG A 191 -36.51 -21.14 52.27
C ARG A 191 -37.59 -22.13 52.69
N ALA A 192 -38.76 -21.61 53.09
CA ALA A 192 -39.91 -22.44 53.48
C ALA A 192 -40.41 -23.29 52.30
N GLU A 193 -40.38 -22.75 51.09
CA GLU A 193 -40.78 -23.45 49.86
C GLU A 193 -39.88 -24.66 49.58
N THR A 194 -38.58 -24.54 49.85
CA THR A 194 -37.62 -25.63 49.67
C THR A 194 -37.87 -26.75 50.68
N LYS A 195 -38.21 -26.41 51.95
CA LYS A 195 -38.62 -27.40 52.97
C LYS A 195 -39.80 -28.23 52.46
N THR A 196 -40.85 -27.57 51.98
CA THR A 196 -42.05 -28.24 51.45
C THR A 196 -41.73 -29.10 50.23
N MET A 197 -40.93 -28.59 49.30
CA MET A 197 -40.48 -29.35 48.13
C MET A 197 -39.72 -30.63 48.53
N LEU A 198 -38.77 -30.53 49.47
CA LEU A 198 -38.01 -31.67 49.97
C LEU A 198 -38.91 -32.71 50.64
N GLY A 199 -39.90 -32.25 51.41
CA GLY A 199 -40.92 -33.09 52.04
C GLY A 199 -41.75 -33.89 51.04
N GLN A 200 -42.27 -33.22 50.01
CA GLN A 200 -43.03 -33.85 48.92
C GLN A 200 -42.16 -34.84 48.12
N LEU A 201 -40.93 -34.45 47.79
CA LEU A 201 -39.99 -35.31 47.07
C LEU A 201 -39.66 -36.57 47.88
N ALA A 202 -39.41 -36.42 49.17
CA ALA A 202 -39.14 -37.54 50.06
C ALA A 202 -40.34 -38.47 50.19
N SER A 203 -41.53 -37.91 50.45
CA SER A 203 -42.79 -38.66 50.57
C SER A 203 -43.10 -39.45 49.30
N SER A 204 -43.02 -38.82 48.13
CA SER A 204 -43.23 -39.49 46.84
C SER A 204 -42.23 -40.62 46.58
N LYS A 205 -40.93 -40.40 46.88
CA LYS A 205 -39.91 -41.44 46.71
C LYS A 205 -40.05 -42.58 47.70
N LEU A 206 -40.46 -42.30 48.93
CA LEU A 206 -40.74 -43.33 49.94
C LEU A 206 -41.97 -44.16 49.56
N ALA A 207 -43.00 -43.56 48.96
CA ALA A 207 -44.19 -44.26 48.48
C ALA A 207 -43.91 -45.20 47.29
N GLU A 208 -42.88 -44.94 46.49
CA GLU A 208 -42.46 -45.79 45.36
C GLU A 208 -41.68 -47.05 45.81
N VAL A 209 -41.13 -47.06 47.03
CA VAL A 209 -40.30 -48.16 47.53
C VAL A 209 -41.16 -49.35 47.95
N LYS A 210 -41.13 -50.42 47.14
CA LYS A 210 -41.79 -51.70 47.45
C LYS A 210 -40.83 -52.64 48.16
N LEU A 211 -40.93 -52.72 49.49
CA LEU A 211 -40.20 -53.69 50.30
C LEU A 211 -41.09 -54.91 50.61
N GLY A 212 -40.57 -56.11 50.39
CA GLY A 212 -41.28 -57.38 50.66
C GLY A 212 -40.98 -57.96 52.06
N GLY A 213 -41.90 -58.78 52.56
CA GLY A 213 -41.74 -59.51 53.83
C GLY A 213 -41.84 -58.61 55.08
N PHE A 214 -41.27 -59.07 56.19
CA PHE A 214 -41.34 -58.38 57.50
C PHE A 214 -40.77 -56.95 57.47
N LYS A 215 -39.79 -56.67 56.59
CA LYS A 215 -39.21 -55.34 56.39
C LYS A 215 -40.19 -54.36 55.72
N GLY A 216 -41.10 -54.85 54.86
CA GLY A 216 -42.13 -54.03 54.22
C GLY A 216 -43.19 -53.53 55.20
N VAL A 217 -43.60 -54.39 56.14
CA VAL A 217 -44.57 -54.04 57.19
C VAL A 217 -44.00 -52.95 58.11
N ALA A 218 -42.73 -53.10 58.53
CA ALA A 218 -42.06 -52.08 59.36
C ALA A 218 -41.87 -50.75 58.61
N PHE A 219 -41.56 -50.79 57.32
CA PHE A 219 -41.39 -49.61 56.49
C PHE A 219 -42.72 -48.87 56.23
N GLN A 220 -43.82 -49.59 55.97
CA GLN A 220 -45.14 -48.98 55.81
C GLN A 220 -45.64 -48.32 57.11
N ALA A 221 -45.38 -48.92 58.27
CA ALA A 221 -45.70 -48.30 59.56
C ALA A 221 -44.91 -46.99 59.78
N PHE A 222 -43.64 -46.98 59.37
CA PHE A 222 -42.80 -45.78 59.41
C PHE A 222 -43.32 -44.68 58.46
N VAL A 223 -43.60 -45.01 57.19
CA VAL A 223 -44.14 -44.04 56.21
C VAL A 223 -45.51 -43.50 56.65
N GLY A 224 -46.34 -44.30 57.32
CA GLY A 224 -47.62 -43.84 57.87
C GLY A 224 -47.50 -42.91 59.09
N PHE A 225 -46.34 -42.84 59.73
CA PHE A 225 -46.09 -41.99 60.91
C PHE A 225 -45.40 -40.67 60.55
N VAL A 226 -44.67 -40.59 59.44
CA VAL A 226 -43.94 -39.39 59.03
C VAL A 226 -44.69 -38.67 57.92
N ASP A 227 -45.09 -37.42 58.15
CA ASP A 227 -45.70 -36.57 57.14
C ASP A 227 -44.66 -35.81 56.29
N GLU A 228 -45.13 -35.14 55.24
CA GLU A 228 -44.29 -34.36 54.35
C GLU A 228 -43.55 -33.23 55.07
N GLU A 229 -44.15 -32.64 56.11
CA GLU A 229 -43.57 -31.52 56.84
C GLU A 229 -42.40 -31.96 57.71
N MET A 230 -42.54 -33.08 58.42
CA MET A 230 -41.49 -33.73 59.20
C MET A 230 -40.34 -34.20 58.32
N LEU A 231 -40.63 -34.84 57.17
CA LEU A 231 -39.60 -35.24 56.20
C LEU A 231 -38.85 -34.02 55.65
N GLY A 232 -39.58 -32.95 55.32
CA GLY A 232 -39.02 -31.71 54.84
C GLY A 232 -38.08 -31.07 55.87
N GLU A 233 -38.49 -31.01 57.14
CA GLU A 233 -37.67 -30.46 58.23
C GLU A 233 -36.40 -31.27 58.48
N LEU A 234 -36.53 -32.59 58.56
CA LEU A 234 -35.40 -33.49 58.76
C LEU A 234 -34.37 -33.34 57.63
N LEU A 235 -34.82 -33.40 56.38
CA LEU A 235 -33.92 -33.28 55.23
C LEU A 235 -33.30 -31.89 55.11
N GLN A 236 -34.07 -30.83 55.34
CA GLN A 236 -33.57 -29.45 55.32
C GLN A 236 -32.46 -29.28 56.37
N ASN A 237 -32.68 -29.72 57.61
CA ASN A 237 -31.69 -29.61 58.68
C ASN A 237 -30.44 -30.48 58.41
N MET A 238 -30.63 -31.71 57.90
CA MET A 238 -29.50 -32.57 57.51
C MET A 238 -28.66 -31.94 56.40
N LEU A 239 -29.28 -31.39 55.37
CA LEU A 239 -28.58 -30.74 54.26
C LEU A 239 -27.90 -29.45 54.69
N LEU A 240 -28.53 -28.64 55.54
CA LEU A 240 -27.91 -27.45 56.12
C LEU A 240 -26.70 -27.80 56.99
N SER A 241 -26.80 -28.87 57.80
CA SER A 241 -25.67 -29.38 58.58
C SER A 241 -24.54 -29.86 57.66
N ALA A 242 -24.86 -30.62 56.62
CA ALA A 242 -23.86 -31.07 55.65
C ALA A 242 -23.17 -29.90 54.92
N LEU A 243 -23.91 -28.84 54.55
CA LEU A 243 -23.33 -27.64 53.98
C LEU A 243 -22.41 -26.91 54.97
N HIS A 244 -22.77 -26.88 56.25
CA HIS A 244 -21.92 -26.32 57.30
C HIS A 244 -20.62 -27.10 57.42
N ASP A 245 -20.69 -28.43 57.46
CA ASP A 245 -19.54 -29.32 57.53
C ASP A 245 -18.64 -29.19 56.30
N ILE A 246 -19.19 -28.95 55.10
CA ILE A 246 -18.39 -28.72 53.88
C ILE A 246 -17.75 -27.32 53.85
N ARG A 247 -18.33 -26.34 54.55
CA ARG A 247 -17.78 -24.97 54.60
C ARG A 247 -16.61 -24.84 55.57
N ASP A 248 -16.45 -25.76 56.51
CA ASP A 248 -15.31 -25.79 57.42
C ASP A 248 -13.99 -26.04 56.66
N GLU A 249 -12.95 -25.27 56.98
CA GLU A 249 -11.68 -25.30 56.26
C GLU A 249 -10.94 -26.63 56.45
N ASP A 250 -11.11 -27.26 57.61
CA ASP A 250 -10.47 -28.55 57.95
C ASP A 250 -11.32 -29.77 57.54
N SER A 251 -12.43 -29.54 56.83
CA SER A 251 -13.34 -30.61 56.43
C SER A 251 -12.75 -31.51 55.35
N VAL A 252 -12.75 -32.82 55.61
CA VAL A 252 -12.37 -33.84 54.62
C VAL A 252 -13.26 -33.79 53.38
N TYR A 253 -14.55 -33.44 53.55
CA TYR A 253 -15.50 -33.32 52.45
C TYR A 253 -15.17 -32.14 51.55
N ARG A 254 -14.76 -31.01 52.13
CA ARG A 254 -14.33 -29.81 51.38
C ARG A 254 -13.13 -30.10 50.49
N GLU A 255 -12.08 -30.69 51.07
CA GLU A 255 -10.87 -31.05 50.33
C GLU A 255 -11.16 -32.07 49.22
N THR A 256 -12.10 -32.99 49.44
CA THR A 256 -12.53 -33.94 48.41
C THR A 256 -13.26 -33.23 47.28
N ILE A 257 -14.22 -32.35 47.59
CA ILE A 257 -14.98 -31.59 46.58
C ILE A 257 -14.04 -30.69 45.75
N ILE A 258 -13.13 -29.96 46.40
CA ILE A 258 -12.15 -29.12 45.70
C ILE A 258 -11.28 -29.95 44.78
N ARG A 259 -10.82 -31.13 45.22
CA ARG A 259 -10.04 -32.03 44.38
C ARG A 259 -10.81 -32.48 43.15
N GLU A 260 -12.06 -32.88 43.31
CA GLU A 260 -12.92 -33.29 42.19
C GLU A 260 -13.19 -32.11 41.23
N ILE A 261 -13.42 -30.89 41.75
CA ILE A 261 -13.55 -29.67 40.93
C ILE A 261 -12.28 -29.45 40.10
N ARG A 262 -11.09 -29.55 40.72
CA ARG A 262 -9.81 -29.40 40.03
C ARG A 262 -9.64 -30.45 38.95
N VAL A 263 -9.91 -31.72 39.27
CA VAL A 263 -9.86 -32.83 38.29
C VAL A 263 -10.81 -32.55 37.12
N ALA A 264 -12.05 -32.12 37.40
CA ALA A 264 -13.03 -31.79 36.36
C ALA A 264 -12.57 -30.61 35.48
N LEU A 265 -11.96 -29.56 36.07
CA LEU A 265 -11.40 -28.44 35.32
C LEU A 265 -10.26 -28.87 34.39
N PHE A 266 -9.33 -29.69 34.87
CA PHE A 266 -8.24 -30.21 34.02
C PHE A 266 -8.72 -31.21 32.98
N GLN A 267 -9.73 -32.04 33.28
CA GLN A 267 -10.36 -32.91 32.29
C GLN A 267 -11.06 -32.09 31.20
N LEU A 268 -11.75 -31.01 31.57
CA LEU A 268 -12.39 -30.11 30.62
C LEU A 268 -11.39 -29.52 29.61
N VAL A 269 -10.22 -29.08 30.08
CA VAL A 269 -9.15 -28.54 29.21
C VAL A 269 -8.54 -29.60 28.28
N ASN A 270 -8.53 -30.86 28.72
CA ASN A 270 -7.95 -31.97 27.94
C ASN A 270 -8.96 -32.67 27.01
N ASP A 271 -10.24 -32.36 27.12
CA ASP A 271 -11.31 -32.90 26.29
C ASP A 271 -11.56 -32.00 25.08
N GLU A 272 -11.15 -32.46 23.89
CA GLU A 272 -11.28 -31.68 22.65
C GLU A 272 -12.74 -31.34 22.30
N GLU A 273 -13.70 -32.24 22.58
CA GLU A 273 -15.11 -32.02 22.24
C GLU A 273 -15.72 -30.93 23.12
N ARG A 274 -15.41 -30.95 24.42
CA ARG A 274 -15.86 -29.91 25.36
C ARG A 274 -15.17 -28.58 25.10
N MET A 275 -13.87 -28.59 24.79
CA MET A 275 -13.16 -27.36 24.43
C MET A 275 -13.71 -26.74 23.15
N ASN A 276 -14.10 -27.54 22.15
CA ASN A 276 -14.78 -27.05 20.95
C ASN A 276 -16.14 -26.43 21.29
N SER A 277 -16.93 -27.09 22.13
CA SER A 277 -18.22 -26.57 22.58
C SER A 277 -18.08 -25.23 23.34
N LEU A 278 -17.05 -25.11 24.20
CA LEU A 278 -16.74 -23.87 24.91
C LEU A 278 -16.31 -22.74 23.97
N ARG A 279 -15.55 -23.05 22.91
CA ARG A 279 -15.14 -22.07 21.89
C ARG A 279 -16.34 -21.53 21.14
N ASP A 280 -17.25 -22.40 20.74
CA ASP A 280 -18.45 -22.02 20.01
C ASP A 280 -19.38 -21.19 20.89
N TRP A 281 -19.57 -21.59 22.14
CA TRP A 281 -20.32 -20.81 23.12
C TRP A 281 -19.67 -19.43 23.36
N ALA A 282 -18.37 -19.36 23.60
CA ALA A 282 -17.66 -18.10 23.83
C ALA A 282 -17.70 -17.17 22.60
N ALA A 283 -17.61 -17.74 21.39
CA ALA A 283 -17.74 -16.98 20.15
C ALA A 283 -19.16 -16.44 19.97
N ALA A 284 -20.19 -17.23 20.29
CA ALA A 284 -21.59 -16.79 20.25
C ALA A 284 -21.86 -15.70 21.29
N GLU A 285 -21.31 -15.82 22.51
CA GLU A 285 -21.46 -14.82 23.57
C GLU A 285 -20.82 -13.48 23.18
N LEU A 286 -19.67 -13.49 22.48
CA LEU A 286 -19.03 -12.28 21.96
C LEU A 286 -19.88 -11.54 20.91
N GLU A 287 -20.70 -12.28 20.17
CA GLU A 287 -21.66 -11.74 19.20
C GLU A 287 -22.98 -11.29 19.87
N GLY A 288 -23.18 -11.62 21.16
CA GLY A 288 -24.35 -11.23 21.94
C GLY A 288 -24.42 -9.74 22.28
N GLU A 289 -25.61 -9.29 22.70
CA GLU A 289 -25.89 -7.87 23.01
C GLU A 289 -25.07 -7.35 24.19
N ALA A 290 -24.90 -8.16 25.25
CA ALA A 290 -24.15 -7.77 26.44
C ALA A 290 -22.65 -7.55 26.13
N ALA A 291 -22.04 -8.46 25.38
CA ALA A 291 -20.67 -8.31 24.89
C ALA A 291 -20.55 -7.12 23.93
N GLY A 292 -21.54 -6.91 23.06
CA GLY A 292 -21.60 -5.75 22.17
C GLY A 292 -21.58 -4.42 22.93
N ALA A 293 -22.42 -4.27 23.96
CA ALA A 293 -22.45 -3.07 24.80
C ALA A 293 -21.11 -2.84 25.54
N PHE A 294 -20.52 -3.91 26.09
CA PHE A 294 -19.20 -3.83 26.72
C PHE A 294 -18.11 -3.39 25.73
N LEU A 295 -18.02 -4.06 24.57
CA LEU A 295 -17.03 -3.75 23.54
C LEU A 295 -17.19 -2.33 22.99
N LEU A 296 -18.43 -1.86 22.81
CA LEU A 296 -18.70 -0.48 22.41
C LEU A 296 -18.16 0.52 23.43
N ALA A 297 -18.46 0.31 24.72
CA ALA A 297 -17.94 1.16 25.80
C ALA A 297 -16.40 1.15 25.85
N ARG A 298 -15.78 -0.02 25.65
CA ARG A 298 -14.31 -0.14 25.56
C ARG A 298 -13.74 0.57 24.33
N LEU A 299 -14.38 0.45 23.17
CA LEU A 299 -13.99 1.14 21.94
C LEU A 299 -14.05 2.65 22.11
N GLU A 300 -15.10 3.17 22.73
CA GLU A 300 -15.26 4.60 23.00
C GLU A 300 -14.19 5.13 23.97
N ASP A 301 -13.89 4.40 25.05
CA ASP A 301 -12.79 4.73 25.96
C ASP A 301 -11.43 4.72 25.23
N MET A 302 -11.18 3.69 24.39
CA MET A 302 -9.96 3.61 23.58
C MET A 302 -9.85 4.76 22.57
N ARG A 303 -10.96 5.13 21.92
CA ARG A 303 -11.04 6.27 21.00
C ARG A 303 -10.71 7.57 21.72
N GLY A 304 -11.29 7.80 22.89
CA GLY A 304 -11.01 8.97 23.73
C GLY A 304 -9.54 9.06 24.12
N ARG A 305 -8.95 7.96 24.61
CA ARG A 305 -7.52 7.90 24.95
C ARG A 305 -6.63 8.15 23.73
N ALA A 306 -6.96 7.57 22.58
CA ALA A 306 -6.22 7.76 21.34
C ALA A 306 -6.22 9.24 20.91
N LEU A 307 -7.37 9.92 20.97
CA LEU A 307 -7.47 11.35 20.65
C LEU A 307 -6.63 12.21 21.59
N VAL A 308 -6.64 11.91 22.90
CA VAL A 308 -5.80 12.61 23.88
C VAL A 308 -4.32 12.43 23.57
N LEU A 309 -3.88 11.21 23.27
CA LEU A 309 -2.48 10.92 22.92
C LEU A 309 -2.05 11.62 21.62
N LEU A 310 -2.91 11.64 20.60
CA LEU A 310 -2.64 12.33 19.33
C LEU A 310 -2.49 13.84 19.54
N GLU A 311 -3.36 14.44 20.35
CA GLU A 311 -3.31 15.88 20.65
C GLU A 311 -2.08 16.23 21.50
N GLN A 312 -1.76 15.41 22.51
CA GLN A 312 -0.53 15.59 23.30
C GLN A 312 0.73 15.51 22.44
N ASP A 313 0.81 14.56 21.50
CA ASP A 313 1.95 14.46 20.60
C ASP A 313 2.00 15.64 19.62
N ARG A 314 0.83 16.10 19.14
CA ARG A 314 0.72 17.29 18.28
C ARG A 314 1.26 18.52 19.00
N ALA A 315 0.86 18.74 20.25
CA ALA A 315 1.34 19.84 21.09
C ALA A 315 2.87 19.79 21.29
N ARG A 316 3.46 18.59 21.40
CA ARG A 316 4.92 18.37 21.46
C ARG A 316 5.64 18.47 20.11
N GLY A 317 4.93 18.77 19.03
CA GLY A 317 5.47 18.90 17.67
C GLY A 317 5.67 17.58 16.93
N GLY A 318 4.95 16.53 17.33
CA GLY A 318 4.91 15.21 16.71
C GLY A 318 6.14 14.34 16.95
N ARG A 319 6.82 14.50 18.08
CA ARG A 319 8.05 13.73 18.37
C ARG A 319 7.75 12.25 18.55
N GLY A 320 6.62 11.90 19.16
CA GLY A 320 6.13 10.53 19.31
C GLY A 320 5.86 9.89 17.96
N LEU A 321 5.16 10.57 17.05
CA LEU A 321 4.93 10.11 15.67
C LEU A 321 6.26 9.85 14.94
N PHE A 322 7.24 10.75 15.09
CA PHE A 322 8.56 10.53 14.49
C PHE A 322 9.29 9.33 15.10
N ALA A 323 9.22 9.15 16.42
CA ALA A 323 9.84 8.01 17.10
C ALA A 323 9.20 6.68 16.68
N ALA A 324 7.86 6.63 16.60
CA ALA A 324 7.12 5.48 16.10
C ALA A 324 7.50 5.15 14.65
N TYR A 325 7.55 6.17 13.78
CA TYR A 325 8.03 6.03 12.41
C TYR A 325 9.46 5.49 12.36
N ALA A 326 10.39 6.06 13.14
CA ALA A 326 11.79 5.66 13.14
C ALA A 326 11.98 4.22 13.62
N LEU A 327 11.18 3.78 14.60
CA LEU A 327 11.19 2.40 15.08
C LEU A 327 10.70 1.43 14.00
N LEU A 328 9.59 1.74 13.34
CA LEU A 328 9.08 0.93 12.22
C LEU A 328 10.07 0.89 11.05
N ALA A 329 10.64 2.05 10.68
CA ALA A 329 11.62 2.13 9.60
C ALA A 329 12.87 1.29 9.90
N ARG A 330 13.35 1.30 11.15
CA ARG A 330 14.49 0.47 11.57
C ARG A 330 14.16 -1.02 11.55
N ARG A 331 12.97 -1.40 12.02
CA ARG A 331 12.52 -2.80 12.02
C ARG A 331 12.45 -3.33 10.59
N ILE A 332 11.81 -2.60 9.70
CA ILE A 332 11.70 -2.94 8.28
C ILE A 332 13.08 -3.00 7.61
N ALA A 333 13.97 -2.04 7.91
CA ALA A 333 15.33 -2.03 7.35
C ALA A 333 16.20 -3.21 7.84
N GLY A 334 15.87 -3.80 8.98
CA GLY A 334 16.54 -5.00 9.50
C GLY A 334 16.20 -6.27 8.70
N GLU A 335 15.00 -6.33 8.10
CA GLU A 335 14.50 -7.48 7.36
C GLU A 335 14.87 -7.37 5.87
N ARG A 336 16.14 -7.63 5.54
CA ARG A 336 16.68 -7.48 4.17
C ARG A 336 15.93 -8.31 3.13
N GLU A 337 15.46 -9.49 3.49
CA GLU A 337 14.71 -10.39 2.60
C GLU A 337 13.37 -9.77 2.21
N TRP A 338 12.59 -9.32 3.20
CA TRP A 338 11.31 -8.65 2.97
C TRP A 338 11.46 -7.39 2.11
N VAL A 339 12.49 -6.58 2.36
CA VAL A 339 12.80 -5.39 1.56
C VAL A 339 13.09 -5.76 0.10
N SER A 340 13.88 -6.81 -0.13
CA SER A 340 14.21 -7.29 -1.47
C SER A 340 12.98 -7.82 -2.21
N GLU A 341 12.13 -8.59 -1.54
CA GLU A 341 10.87 -9.08 -2.11
C GLU A 341 9.93 -7.93 -2.48
N LEU A 342 9.74 -6.96 -1.58
CA LEU A 342 8.89 -5.80 -1.82
C LEU A 342 9.42 -4.96 -2.98
N GLU A 343 10.72 -4.75 -3.07
CA GLU A 343 11.36 -4.05 -4.17
C GLU A 343 11.18 -4.79 -5.51
N GLY A 344 11.27 -6.11 -5.50
CA GLY A 344 10.94 -6.96 -6.64
C GLY A 344 9.48 -6.82 -7.08
N ARG A 345 8.53 -6.86 -6.13
CA ARG A 345 7.10 -6.66 -6.41
C ARG A 345 6.82 -5.28 -7.00
N ILE A 346 7.37 -4.21 -6.42
CA ILE A 346 7.24 -2.85 -6.94
C ILE A 346 7.76 -2.78 -8.38
N ARG A 347 8.93 -3.38 -8.66
CA ARG A 347 9.52 -3.40 -10.00
C ARG A 347 8.61 -4.11 -11.01
N LEU A 348 8.09 -5.28 -10.66
CA LEU A 348 7.17 -6.03 -11.51
C LEU A 348 5.87 -5.26 -11.76
N SER A 349 5.30 -4.63 -10.73
CA SER A 349 4.11 -3.79 -10.89
C SER A 349 4.36 -2.58 -11.78
N LEU A 350 5.51 -1.91 -11.64
CA LEU A 350 5.89 -0.78 -12.51
C LEU A 350 6.14 -1.22 -13.96
N LEU A 351 6.72 -2.40 -14.17
CA LEU A 351 6.87 -2.97 -15.51
C LEU A 351 5.53 -3.25 -16.16
N ALA A 352 4.63 -3.93 -15.44
CA ALA A 352 3.28 -4.21 -15.94
C ALA A 352 2.51 -2.91 -16.23
N PHE A 353 2.64 -1.90 -15.36
CA PHE A 353 2.04 -0.60 -15.57
C PHE A 353 2.62 0.11 -16.81
N ALA A 354 3.93 0.08 -16.99
CA ALA A 354 4.59 0.67 -18.14
C ALA A 354 4.21 -0.04 -19.45
N GLU A 355 4.20 -1.37 -19.46
CA GLU A 355 3.73 -2.18 -20.60
C GLU A 355 2.28 -1.85 -20.97
N ALA A 356 1.40 -1.69 -19.98
CA ALA A 356 0.01 -1.35 -20.23
C ALA A 356 -0.21 0.09 -20.74
N ASN A 357 0.76 1.00 -20.56
CA ASN A 357 0.57 2.43 -20.82
C ASN A 357 1.60 3.06 -21.77
N HIS A 358 2.66 2.37 -22.20
CA HIS A 358 3.73 2.96 -23.01
C HIS A 358 3.23 3.57 -24.34
N TYR A 359 2.22 2.97 -24.98
CA TYR A 359 1.57 3.53 -26.18
C TYR A 359 0.91 4.90 -25.92
N ARG A 360 0.49 5.19 -24.67
CA ARG A 360 -0.14 6.48 -24.35
C ARG A 360 0.84 7.64 -24.46
N ILE A 361 2.14 7.38 -24.33
CA ILE A 361 3.19 8.39 -24.51
C ILE A 361 3.25 8.81 -25.98
N GLY A 362 3.17 7.86 -26.91
CA GLY A 362 3.12 8.17 -28.34
C GLY A 362 1.85 8.91 -28.74
N VAL A 363 0.69 8.53 -28.18
CA VAL A 363 -0.57 9.28 -28.33
C VAL A 363 -0.43 10.72 -27.84
N LEU A 364 0.14 10.93 -26.64
CA LEU A 364 0.35 12.27 -26.09
C LEU A 364 1.30 13.11 -26.96
N VAL A 365 2.38 12.52 -27.46
CA VAL A 365 3.31 13.20 -28.37
C VAL A 365 2.61 13.55 -29.69
N LYS A 366 1.81 12.62 -30.23
CA LYS A 366 1.02 12.85 -31.44
C LYS A 366 0.04 14.01 -31.27
N GLU A 367 -0.75 14.02 -30.21
CA GLU A 367 -1.71 15.09 -29.93
C GLU A 367 -1.05 16.45 -29.78
N ASN A 368 0.15 16.52 -29.19
CA ASN A 368 0.89 17.77 -29.08
C ASN A 368 1.48 18.21 -30.43
N LEU A 369 2.02 17.28 -31.22
CA LEU A 369 2.50 17.58 -32.57
C LEU A 369 1.36 18.06 -33.47
N ASP A 370 0.20 17.40 -33.41
CA ASP A 370 -0.99 17.75 -34.20
C ASP A 370 -1.55 19.14 -33.88
N LYS A 371 -1.38 19.61 -32.64
CA LYS A 371 -1.76 20.97 -32.22
C LYS A 371 -0.79 22.05 -32.69
N MET A 372 0.44 21.69 -33.06
CA MET A 372 1.44 22.65 -33.52
C MET A 372 1.22 22.99 -34.98
N ASP A 373 1.21 24.29 -35.28
CA ASP A 373 1.20 24.80 -36.64
C ASP A 373 2.57 24.61 -37.31
N ASP A 374 2.52 24.54 -38.63
CA ASP A 374 3.67 24.33 -39.51
C ASP A 374 4.81 25.34 -39.28
N ALA A 375 4.48 26.61 -39.01
CA ALA A 375 5.47 27.65 -38.78
C ALA A 375 6.23 27.43 -37.46
N THR A 376 5.53 27.03 -36.39
CA THR A 376 6.15 26.71 -35.10
C THR A 376 7.02 25.45 -35.18
N LEU A 377 6.55 24.40 -35.87
CA LEU A 377 7.33 23.18 -36.07
C LEU A 377 8.65 23.48 -36.81
N VAL A 378 8.58 24.24 -37.91
CA VAL A 378 9.76 24.64 -38.68
C VAL A 378 10.70 25.50 -37.85
N ALA A 379 10.19 26.48 -37.10
CA ALA A 379 11.00 27.33 -36.24
C ALA A 379 11.75 26.51 -35.18
N MET A 380 11.08 25.54 -34.55
CA MET A 380 11.71 24.64 -33.57
C MET A 380 12.81 23.77 -34.20
N LEU A 381 12.57 23.20 -35.38
CA LEU A 381 13.57 22.38 -36.07
C LEU A 381 14.77 23.22 -36.55
N GLU A 382 14.53 24.40 -37.12
CA GLU A 382 15.58 25.35 -37.52
C GLU A 382 16.40 25.83 -36.32
N GLU A 383 15.80 26.00 -35.14
CA GLU A 383 16.53 26.35 -33.92
C GLU A 383 17.49 25.23 -33.49
N LYS A 384 17.05 23.97 -33.56
CA LYS A 384 17.84 22.81 -33.12
C LYS A 384 18.97 22.46 -34.09
N VAL A 385 18.75 22.58 -35.41
CA VAL A 385 19.69 22.11 -36.46
C VAL A 385 20.35 23.27 -37.22
N GLY A 386 19.93 24.52 -37.01
CA GLY A 386 20.34 25.67 -37.81
C GLY A 386 21.84 25.96 -37.84
N LYS A 387 22.57 25.62 -36.76
CA LYS A 387 24.03 25.78 -36.73
C LYS A 387 24.73 24.83 -37.70
N ASP A 388 24.28 23.59 -37.78
CA ASP A 388 24.89 22.57 -38.65
C ASP A 388 24.54 22.84 -40.11
N LEU A 389 23.32 23.31 -40.38
CA LEU A 389 22.89 23.75 -41.71
C LEU A 389 23.69 24.95 -42.23
N GLN A 390 24.15 25.85 -41.35
CA GLN A 390 25.01 26.97 -41.74
C GLN A 390 26.36 26.49 -42.24
N TRP A 391 26.93 25.46 -41.62
CA TRP A 391 28.20 24.89 -42.06
C TRP A 391 28.09 24.21 -43.42
N ILE A 392 26.97 23.53 -43.70
CA ILE A 392 26.72 22.97 -45.04
C ILE A 392 26.79 24.07 -46.10
N ARG A 393 26.12 25.22 -45.89
CA ARG A 393 26.17 26.36 -46.83
C ARG A 393 27.56 26.97 -47.00
N VAL A 394 28.33 27.10 -45.92
CA VAL A 394 29.72 27.60 -46.00
C VAL A 394 30.58 26.61 -46.78
N ASN A 395 30.43 25.32 -46.51
CA ASN A 395 31.15 24.26 -47.21
C ASN A 395 30.79 24.21 -48.70
N GLY A 396 29.53 24.44 -49.06
CA GLY A 396 29.10 24.57 -50.46
C GLY A 396 29.82 25.69 -51.20
N ALA A 397 29.94 26.86 -50.57
CA ALA A 397 30.65 27.99 -51.14
C ALA A 397 32.15 27.73 -51.28
N VAL A 398 32.79 27.12 -50.27
CA VAL A 398 34.22 26.80 -50.28
C VAL A 398 34.55 25.69 -51.27
N CYS A 399 33.73 24.63 -51.32
CA CYS A 399 33.89 23.53 -52.27
C CYS A 399 33.67 24.02 -53.70
N GLY A 400 32.61 24.82 -53.93
CA GLY A 400 32.36 25.47 -55.21
C GLY A 400 33.57 26.31 -55.64
N PHE A 401 34.17 27.07 -54.71
CA PHE A 401 35.36 27.85 -54.99
C PHE A 401 36.55 26.98 -55.42
N ALA A 402 36.84 25.92 -54.67
CA ALA A 402 37.93 24.99 -55.01
C ALA A 402 37.71 24.32 -56.37
N VAL A 403 36.48 23.87 -56.66
CA VAL A 403 36.12 23.27 -57.96
C VAL A 403 36.24 24.28 -59.09
N GLY A 404 35.81 25.53 -58.87
CA GLY A 404 35.96 26.62 -59.83
C GLY A 404 37.42 26.89 -60.20
N LEU A 405 38.32 26.93 -59.21
CA LEU A 405 39.76 27.06 -59.47
C LEU A 405 40.29 25.94 -60.37
N VAL A 406 39.89 24.70 -60.09
CA VAL A 406 40.32 23.53 -60.88
C VAL A 406 39.77 23.59 -62.30
N LEU A 407 38.49 23.93 -62.48
CA LEU A 407 37.85 24.04 -63.79
C LEU A 407 38.48 25.16 -64.63
N SER A 408 38.74 26.32 -64.03
CA SER A 408 39.39 27.43 -64.71
C SER A 408 40.84 27.10 -65.08
N ALA A 409 41.56 26.34 -64.25
CA ALA A 409 42.91 25.87 -64.60
C ALA A 409 42.89 24.95 -65.82
N ILE A 410 41.91 24.05 -65.89
CA ILE A 410 41.72 23.15 -67.03
C ILE A 410 41.34 23.93 -68.30
N GLN A 411 40.42 24.89 -68.19
CA GLN A 411 40.00 25.74 -69.32
C GLN A 411 41.16 26.56 -69.86
N TRP A 412 41.98 27.12 -68.97
CA TRP A 412 43.16 27.87 -69.37
C TRP A 412 44.18 27.00 -70.12
N ILE A 413 44.46 25.79 -69.63
CA ILE A 413 45.35 24.83 -70.32
C ILE A 413 44.80 24.40 -71.69
N SER A 414 43.48 24.42 -71.88
CA SER A 414 42.83 24.05 -73.14
C SER A 414 42.77 25.19 -74.17
N LEU A 415 42.96 26.44 -73.76
CA LEU A 415 42.86 27.65 -74.60
C LEU A 415 44.24 28.24 -74.96
N GLY A 416 45.32 27.84 -74.28
CA GLY A 416 46.71 28.12 -74.65
C GLY A 416 47.34 26.96 -75.39
#